data_AF-A0AAE3H8K8-F1
#
_entry.id   AF-A0AAE3H8K8-F1
#
_cell.length_a   1.000
_cell.length_b   1.000
_cell.length_c   1.000
_cell.angle_alpha   90.00
_cell.angle_beta   90.00
_cell.angle_gamma   90.00
#
_symmetry.space_group_name_H-M   'P 1'
#
loop_
_entity.id
_entity.type
_entity.pdbx_description
1 polymer ?
#
loop_
_entity_poly.entity_id
_entity_poly.type
_entity_poly.pdbx_seq_one_letter_code
_entity_poly.pdbx_strand_id
1 'polypeptide(L)'
;MSDAENRNDTVPLKTYDGNELIAKVIEKHKKLLDDYGAQFSEIDGRVRSANERITSSKEKKEHVATRTEVLTEKRQLFYHQAEKVLEEMGSSYGNDPLVQKELKLVAEEFPKLKGTLSPEDEKKHADLIFASISSVHSNLIKARAAVDSFRGRINEAMDANAELASLKNPEENPDQAREDAEKELGELEQKHKWLENRINSHREALAHWERVSVSAPGEAEVKS
;
A
#
# COMPACT_ATOMS: atom_id res chain seq x y z
N MET A 1 -18.73 24.63 -74.09
CA MET A 1 -20.14 24.22 -74.29
C MET A 1 -20.06 22.79 -74.76
N SER A 2 -20.47 21.75 -74.06
CA SER A 2 -21.40 21.50 -72.94
C SER A 2 -21.11 20.06 -72.51
N ASP A 3 -21.51 19.48 -71.40
CA ASP A 3 -22.02 19.89 -70.10
C ASP A 3 -21.74 18.64 -69.24
N ALA A 4 -21.39 18.85 -67.98
CA ALA A 4 -21.09 17.76 -67.05
C ALA A 4 -22.37 16.99 -66.69
N GLU A 5 -22.37 15.67 -66.92
CA GLU A 5 -23.37 14.77 -66.35
C GLU A 5 -23.14 14.65 -64.84
N ASN A 6 -23.96 15.41 -64.10
CA ASN A 6 -24.12 15.34 -62.66
C ASN A 6 -24.84 14.02 -62.29
N ARG A 7 -24.08 12.99 -61.91
CA ARG A 7 -24.63 11.79 -61.26
C ARG A 7 -24.93 12.11 -59.80
N ASN A 8 -26.14 12.58 -59.58
CA ASN A 8 -26.75 12.69 -58.26
C ASN A 8 -27.06 11.26 -57.76
N ASP A 9 -26.13 10.64 -57.03
CA ASP A 9 -26.40 9.45 -56.22
C ASP A 9 -27.27 9.88 -55.02
N THR A 10 -28.57 10.00 -55.25
CA THR A 10 -29.56 10.17 -54.18
C THR A 10 -29.65 8.89 -53.39
N VAL A 11 -28.99 8.85 -52.23
CA VAL A 11 -29.22 7.83 -51.21
C VAL A 11 -30.73 7.81 -50.89
N PRO A 12 -31.44 6.68 -51.03
CA PRO A 12 -32.88 6.64 -50.83
C PRO A 12 -33.23 7.00 -49.37
N LEU A 13 -33.96 8.11 -49.20
CA LEU A 13 -34.50 8.53 -47.91
C LEU A 13 -35.59 7.53 -47.49
N LYS A 14 -35.28 6.73 -46.48
CA LYS A 14 -36.24 5.83 -45.83
C LYS A 14 -37.02 6.62 -44.77
N THR A 15 -38.29 6.91 -45.04
CA THR A 15 -39.22 7.51 -44.08
C THR A 15 -39.84 6.43 -43.21
N TYR A 16 -39.93 6.68 -41.91
CA TYR A 16 -40.49 5.76 -40.91
C TYR A 16 -41.85 6.28 -40.43
N ASP A 17 -42.76 5.37 -40.08
CA ASP A 17 -43.96 5.77 -39.35
C ASP A 17 -43.62 6.15 -37.90
N GLY A 18 -44.53 6.87 -37.22
CA GLY A 18 -44.30 7.39 -35.87
C GLY A 18 -44.03 6.30 -34.83
N ASN A 19 -44.70 5.15 -34.93
CA ASN A 19 -44.52 4.02 -34.02
C ASN A 19 -43.19 3.30 -34.29
N GLU A 20 -42.81 3.13 -35.56
CA GLU A 20 -41.51 2.55 -35.94
C GLU A 20 -40.34 3.45 -35.49
N LEU A 21 -40.51 4.78 -35.55
CA LEU A 21 -39.53 5.73 -35.06
C LEU A 21 -39.37 5.66 -33.54
N ILE A 22 -40.47 5.64 -32.78
CA ILE A 22 -40.44 5.52 -31.32
C ILE A 22 -39.78 4.21 -30.90
N ALA A 23 -40.10 3.08 -31.56
CA ALA A 23 -39.48 1.79 -31.29
C ALA A 23 -37.96 1.81 -31.49
N LYS A 24 -37.48 2.41 -32.59
CA LYS A 24 -36.03 2.57 -32.86
C LYS A 24 -35.34 3.48 -31.85
N VAL A 25 -36.02 4.54 -31.39
CA VAL A 25 -35.47 5.43 -30.35
C VAL A 25 -35.34 4.68 -29.02
N ILE A 26 -36.36 3.91 -28.61
CA ILE A 26 -36.31 3.07 -27.41
C ILE A 26 -35.16 2.05 -27.51
N GLU A 27 -35.03 1.35 -28.64
CA GLU A 27 -33.94 0.40 -28.88
C GLU A 27 -32.56 1.07 -28.76
N LYS A 28 -32.41 2.27 -29.35
CA LYS A 28 -31.17 3.05 -29.24
C LYS A 28 -30.85 3.43 -27.80
N HIS A 29 -31.84 3.88 -27.02
CA HIS A 29 -31.63 4.20 -25.60
C HIS A 29 -31.23 2.96 -24.78
N LYS A 30 -31.85 1.80 -25.03
CA LYS A 30 -31.48 0.53 -24.39
C LYS A 30 -30.04 0.14 -24.70
N LYS A 31 -29.65 0.16 -25.98
CA LYS A 31 -28.27 -0.14 -26.39
C LYS A 31 -27.25 0.79 -25.74
N LEU A 32 -27.52 2.10 -25.71
CA LEU A 32 -26.61 3.06 -25.06
C LEU A 32 -26.50 2.83 -23.56
N LEU A 33 -27.60 2.43 -22.90
CA LEU A 33 -27.57 2.07 -21.47
C LEU A 33 -26.72 0.83 -21.21
N ASP A 34 -26.79 -0.18 -22.07
CA ASP A 34 -25.96 -1.38 -21.95
C ASP A 34 -24.47 -1.03 -22.15
N ASP A 35 -24.15 -0.30 -23.22
CA ASP A 35 -22.78 0.12 -23.56
C ASP A 35 -22.16 1.00 -22.45
N TYR A 36 -22.91 1.98 -21.94
CA TYR A 36 -22.44 2.83 -20.85
C TYR A 36 -22.42 2.09 -19.51
N GLY A 37 -23.36 1.19 -19.26
CA GLY A 37 -23.41 0.37 -18.04
C GLY A 37 -22.20 -0.56 -17.92
N ALA A 38 -21.78 -1.17 -19.01
CA ALA A 38 -20.56 -1.98 -19.06
C ALA A 38 -19.31 -1.13 -18.75
N GLN A 39 -19.15 0.01 -19.42
CA GLN A 39 -18.04 0.94 -19.18
C GLN A 39 -18.03 1.49 -17.76
N PHE A 40 -19.20 1.80 -17.21
CA PHE A 40 -19.33 2.30 -15.85
C PHE A 40 -18.89 1.25 -14.84
N SER A 41 -19.29 0.00 -15.03
CA SER A 41 -18.90 -1.11 -14.15
C SER A 41 -17.39 -1.35 -14.15
N GLU A 42 -16.74 -1.24 -15.32
CA GLU A 42 -15.28 -1.34 -15.44
C GLU A 42 -14.58 -0.19 -14.69
N ILE A 43 -15.00 1.05 -14.96
CA ILE A 43 -14.42 2.24 -14.32
C ILE A 43 -14.65 2.22 -12.80
N ASP A 44 -15.84 1.83 -12.35
CA ASP A 44 -16.16 1.67 -10.94
C ASP A 44 -15.26 0.63 -10.24
N GLY A 45 -15.01 -0.51 -10.90
CA GLY A 45 -14.06 -1.50 -10.41
C GLY A 45 -12.64 -0.95 -10.26
N ARG A 46 -12.19 -0.15 -11.24
CA ARG A 46 -10.87 0.52 -11.19
C ARG A 46 -10.80 1.59 -10.10
N VAL A 47 -11.86 2.40 -9.92
CA VAL A 47 -11.98 3.38 -8.83
C VAL A 47 -11.87 2.69 -7.47
N ARG A 48 -12.55 1.56 -7.29
CA ARG A 48 -12.44 0.76 -6.06
C ARG A 48 -11.02 0.25 -5.84
N SER A 49 -10.39 -0.33 -6.87
CA SER A 49 -9.01 -0.82 -6.77
C SER A 49 -7.99 0.29 -6.48
N ALA A 50 -8.16 1.49 -7.06
CA ALA A 50 -7.33 2.64 -6.73
C ALA A 50 -7.48 3.06 -5.26
N ASN A 51 -8.71 3.13 -4.75
CA ASN A 51 -8.98 3.44 -3.34
C ASN A 51 -8.41 2.39 -2.37
N GLU A 52 -8.50 1.10 -2.73
CA GLU A 52 -7.88 0.00 -1.96
C GLU A 52 -6.36 0.14 -1.89
N ARG A 53 -5.71 0.47 -3.02
CA ARG A 53 -4.25 0.73 -3.05
C ARG A 53 -3.87 1.94 -2.22
N ILE A 54 -4.63 3.03 -2.27
CA ILE A 54 -4.41 4.22 -1.43
C ILE A 54 -4.49 3.85 0.06
N THR A 55 -5.52 3.10 0.44
CA THR A 55 -5.73 2.66 1.82
C THR A 55 -4.61 1.74 2.28
N SER A 56 -4.31 0.71 1.50
CA SER A 56 -3.24 -0.24 1.80
C SER A 56 -1.87 0.44 1.90
N SER A 57 -1.58 1.42 1.04
CA SER A 57 -0.34 2.20 1.14
C SER A 57 -0.25 2.98 2.46
N LYS A 58 -1.35 3.64 2.88
CA LYS A 58 -1.40 4.35 4.18
C LYS A 58 -1.16 3.40 5.35
N GLU A 59 -1.82 2.24 5.35
CA GLU A 59 -1.66 1.21 6.38
C GLU A 59 -0.22 0.66 6.41
N LYS A 60 0.38 0.38 5.25
CA LYS A 60 1.78 -0.04 5.15
C LYS A 60 2.72 1.02 5.74
N LYS A 61 2.50 2.30 5.41
CA LYS A 61 3.31 3.41 5.91
C LYS A 61 3.20 3.54 7.44
N GLU A 62 1.99 3.49 7.97
CA GLU A 62 1.75 3.53 9.42
C GLU A 62 2.40 2.34 10.11
N HIS A 63 2.21 1.13 9.59
CA HIS A 63 2.85 -0.08 10.11
C HIS A 63 4.38 0.04 10.15
N VAL A 64 5.01 0.50 9.06
CA VAL A 64 6.47 0.70 9.03
C VAL A 64 6.91 1.75 10.05
N ALA A 65 6.17 2.85 10.20
CA ALA A 65 6.49 3.90 11.17
C ALA A 65 6.41 3.38 12.61
N THR A 66 5.27 2.77 12.99
CA THR A 66 5.09 2.19 14.32
C THR A 66 6.10 1.08 14.61
N ARG A 67 6.36 0.21 13.63
CA ARG A 67 7.34 -0.86 13.82
C ARG A 67 8.76 -0.32 13.98
N THR A 68 9.11 0.74 13.25
CA THR A 68 10.41 1.42 13.40
C THR A 68 10.59 2.00 14.80
N GLU A 69 9.56 2.67 15.33
CA GLU A 69 9.57 3.21 16.70
C GLU A 69 9.76 2.10 17.74
N VAL A 70 8.91 1.06 17.70
CA VAL A 70 8.97 -0.07 18.62
C VAL A 70 10.33 -0.77 18.61
N LEU A 71 10.90 -1.01 17.42
CA LEU A 71 12.19 -1.69 17.32
C LEU A 71 13.35 -0.80 17.80
N THR A 72 13.26 0.51 17.57
CA THR A 72 14.25 1.48 18.07
C THR A 72 14.28 1.48 19.60
N GLU A 73 13.10 1.54 20.23
CA GLU A 73 12.97 1.46 21.69
C GLU A 73 13.45 0.11 22.23
N LYS A 74 13.05 -1.00 21.59
CA LYS A 74 13.52 -2.34 21.99
C LYS A 74 15.03 -2.45 21.95
N ARG A 75 15.67 -2.00 20.87
CA ARG A 75 17.13 -2.00 20.73
C ARG A 75 17.79 -1.23 21.87
N GLN A 76 17.30 -0.02 22.17
CA GLN A 76 17.82 0.79 23.27
C GLN A 76 17.62 0.12 24.64
N LEU A 77 16.45 -0.46 24.87
CA LEU A 77 16.12 -1.15 26.11
C LEU A 77 17.04 -2.35 26.35
N PHE A 78 17.26 -3.18 25.33
CA PHE A 78 18.14 -4.34 25.46
C PHE A 78 19.59 -3.95 25.67
N TYR A 79 20.09 -2.89 25.01
CA TYR A 79 21.42 -2.37 25.32
C TYR A 79 21.52 -1.82 26.73
N HIS A 80 20.51 -1.11 27.24
CA HIS A 80 20.50 -0.64 28.61
C HIS A 80 20.49 -1.81 29.63
N GLN A 81 19.75 -2.88 29.33
CA GLN A 81 19.76 -4.09 30.17
C GLN A 81 21.13 -4.78 30.14
N ALA A 82 21.76 -4.89 28.97
CA ALA A 82 23.12 -5.42 28.85
C ALA A 82 24.13 -4.55 29.64
N GLU A 83 24.02 -3.23 29.55
CA GLU A 83 24.86 -2.27 30.29
C GLU A 83 24.78 -2.51 31.82
N LYS A 84 23.57 -2.66 32.35
CA LYS A 84 23.35 -2.98 33.77
C LYS A 84 24.00 -4.30 34.18
N VAL A 85 23.83 -5.35 33.38
CA VAL A 85 24.45 -6.65 33.67
C VAL A 85 25.98 -6.54 33.63
N LEU A 86 26.54 -5.74 32.72
CA LEU A 86 27.98 -5.47 32.67
C LEU A 86 28.48 -4.71 33.89
N GLU A 87 27.76 -3.69 34.35
CA GLU A 87 28.07 -2.95 35.58
C GLU A 87 28.05 -3.85 36.83
N GLU A 88 27.05 -4.74 36.92
CA GLU A 88 26.94 -5.73 38.00
C GLU A 88 28.11 -6.73 37.96
N MET A 89 28.48 -7.21 36.77
CA MET A 89 29.66 -8.08 36.59
C MET A 89 30.96 -7.35 36.94
N GLY A 90 31.11 -6.09 36.53
CA GLY A 90 32.26 -5.26 36.87
C GLY A 90 32.38 -5.03 38.38
N SER A 91 31.26 -4.78 39.05
CA SER A 91 31.23 -4.60 40.52
C SER A 91 31.54 -5.89 41.28
N SER A 92 31.05 -7.03 40.79
CA SER A 92 31.20 -8.33 41.46
C SER A 92 32.55 -9.01 41.18
N TYR A 93 33.07 -8.86 39.97
CA TYR A 93 34.19 -9.65 39.45
C TYR A 93 35.31 -8.81 38.81
N GLY A 94 35.17 -7.49 38.72
CA GLY A 94 36.15 -6.61 38.04
C GLY A 94 37.55 -6.56 38.67
N ASN A 95 37.69 -7.04 39.91
CA ASN A 95 38.98 -7.18 40.60
C ASN A 95 39.53 -8.61 40.56
N ASP A 96 38.80 -9.57 39.99
CA ASP A 96 39.26 -10.96 39.86
C ASP A 96 40.32 -11.05 38.75
N PRO A 97 41.58 -11.44 39.07
CA PRO A 97 42.66 -11.53 38.09
C PRO A 97 42.38 -12.45 36.90
N LEU A 98 41.44 -13.41 37.04
CA LEU A 98 41.10 -14.38 36.00
C LEU A 98 40.27 -13.78 34.85
N VAL A 99 39.59 -12.66 35.09
CA VAL A 99 38.62 -12.08 34.14
C VAL A 99 38.71 -10.56 34.02
N GLN A 100 39.55 -9.90 34.82
CA GLN A 100 39.68 -8.44 34.85
C GLN A 100 40.04 -7.85 33.48
N LYS A 101 40.93 -8.51 32.73
CA LYS A 101 41.35 -8.03 31.41
C LYS A 101 40.19 -8.08 30.42
N GLU A 102 39.47 -9.18 30.39
CA GLU A 102 38.32 -9.44 29.53
C GLU A 102 37.19 -8.46 29.83
N LEU A 103 36.87 -8.24 31.11
CA LEU A 103 35.82 -7.29 31.50
C LEU A 103 36.17 -5.84 31.11
N LYS A 104 37.45 -5.44 31.18
CA LYS A 104 37.90 -4.12 30.68
C LYS A 104 37.70 -3.99 29.18
N LEU A 105 38.09 -5.01 28.40
CA LEU A 105 37.89 -5.01 26.95
C LEU A 105 36.41 -4.91 26.58
N VAL A 106 35.53 -5.63 27.28
CA VAL A 106 34.08 -5.53 27.07
C VAL A 106 33.58 -4.13 27.40
N ALA A 107 34.03 -3.52 28.51
CA ALA A 107 33.63 -2.16 28.89
C ALA A 107 34.10 -1.08 27.88
N GLU A 108 35.21 -1.30 27.19
CA GLU A 108 35.71 -0.40 26.13
C GLU A 108 34.98 -0.58 24.80
N GLU A 109 34.61 -1.80 24.43
CA GLU A 109 33.92 -2.10 23.16
C GLU A 109 32.41 -1.89 23.22
N PHE A 110 31.78 -2.12 24.37
CA PHE A 110 30.32 -2.06 24.50
C PHE A 110 29.70 -0.69 24.14
N PRO A 111 30.29 0.47 24.49
CA PRO A 111 29.81 1.76 24.04
C PRO A 111 29.84 1.92 22.50
N LYS A 112 30.84 1.33 21.83
CA LYS A 112 30.99 1.36 20.37
C LYS A 112 29.91 0.52 19.69
N LEU A 113 29.59 -0.65 20.27
CA LEU A 113 28.46 -1.49 19.85
C LEU A 113 27.14 -0.70 19.90
N LYS A 114 26.83 -0.09 21.05
CA LYS A 114 25.58 0.67 21.28
C LYS A 114 25.41 1.86 20.32
N GLY A 115 26.52 2.55 20.02
CA GLY A 115 26.55 3.71 19.13
C GLY A 115 26.44 3.39 17.63
N THR A 116 26.69 2.13 17.25
CA THR A 116 26.65 1.72 15.84
C THR A 116 25.22 1.50 15.36
N LEU A 117 24.87 2.00 14.17
CA LEU A 117 23.54 1.81 13.58
C LEU A 117 23.53 0.79 12.42
N SER A 118 24.69 0.51 11.83
CA SER A 118 24.84 -0.49 10.77
C SER A 118 24.84 -1.90 11.37
N PRO A 119 23.95 -2.82 10.95
CA PRO A 119 23.96 -4.21 11.44
C PRO A 119 25.31 -4.92 11.23
N GLU A 120 26.03 -4.60 10.15
CA GLU A 120 27.32 -5.21 9.85
C GLU A 120 28.39 -4.77 10.85
N ASP A 121 28.47 -3.48 11.15
CA ASP A 121 29.46 -2.96 12.09
C ASP A 121 29.09 -3.29 13.54
N GLU A 122 27.80 -3.32 13.85
CA GLU A 122 27.28 -3.76 15.15
C GLU A 122 27.71 -5.22 15.41
N LYS A 123 27.59 -6.09 14.40
CA LYS A 123 28.07 -7.47 14.49
C LYS A 123 29.57 -7.57 14.76
N LYS A 124 30.41 -6.74 14.11
CA LYS A 124 31.86 -6.75 14.33
C LYS A 124 32.21 -6.46 15.80
N HIS A 125 31.58 -5.45 16.40
CA HIS A 125 31.79 -5.15 17.83
C HIS A 125 31.23 -6.25 18.74
N ALA A 126 30.07 -6.82 18.40
CA ALA A 126 29.46 -7.90 19.16
C ALA A 126 30.36 -9.16 19.18
N ASP A 127 30.98 -9.50 18.05
CA ASP A 127 31.89 -10.65 17.95
C ASP A 127 33.12 -10.48 18.85
N LEU A 128 33.71 -9.27 18.93
CA LEU A 128 34.82 -8.95 19.84
C LEU A 128 34.41 -9.09 21.31
N ILE A 129 33.22 -8.60 21.65
CA ILE A 129 32.64 -8.69 22.99
C ILE A 129 32.36 -10.17 23.34
N PHE A 130 31.78 -10.94 22.41
CA PHE A 130 31.45 -12.33 22.62
C PHE A 130 32.68 -13.23 22.79
N ALA A 131 33.77 -12.92 22.09
CA ALA A 131 35.05 -13.59 22.31
C ALA A 131 35.57 -13.35 23.74
N SER A 132 35.58 -12.09 24.18
CA SER A 132 36.03 -11.69 25.52
C SER A 132 35.18 -12.33 26.62
N ILE A 133 33.85 -12.31 26.47
CA ILE A 133 32.95 -12.81 27.50
C ILE A 133 32.86 -14.35 27.53
N SER A 134 33.21 -15.04 26.43
CA SER A 134 33.39 -16.50 26.43
C SER A 134 34.56 -16.92 27.32
N SER A 135 35.62 -16.11 27.37
CA SER A 135 36.74 -16.32 28.29
C SER A 135 36.28 -16.15 29.74
N VAL A 136 35.51 -15.09 30.05
CA VAL A 136 34.90 -14.90 31.39
C VAL A 136 34.04 -16.09 31.81
N HIS A 137 33.16 -16.55 30.92
CA HIS A 137 32.29 -17.71 31.15
C HIS A 137 33.06 -19.01 31.46
N SER A 138 34.23 -19.18 30.83
CA SER A 138 35.08 -20.36 30.98
C SER A 138 35.93 -20.30 32.25
N ASN A 139 36.47 -19.13 32.58
CA ASN A 139 37.40 -18.93 33.69
C ASN A 139 36.68 -18.73 35.03
N LEU A 140 35.43 -18.24 35.03
CA LEU A 140 34.70 -17.90 36.25
C LEU A 140 33.27 -18.46 36.23
N ILE A 141 33.10 -19.65 36.81
CA ILE A 141 31.81 -20.36 36.87
C ILE A 141 30.70 -19.52 37.50
N LYS A 142 31.03 -18.72 38.53
CA LYS A 142 30.05 -17.89 39.25
C LYS A 142 29.46 -16.77 38.37
N ALA A 143 30.17 -16.34 37.33
CA ALA A 143 29.72 -15.28 36.43
C ALA A 143 28.87 -15.78 35.25
N ARG A 144 28.75 -17.11 35.04
CA ARG A 144 28.12 -17.68 33.83
C ARG A 144 26.70 -17.18 33.58
N ALA A 145 25.85 -17.15 34.60
CA ALA A 145 24.48 -16.67 34.46
C ALA A 145 24.41 -15.19 34.02
N ALA A 146 25.32 -14.35 34.54
CA ALA A 146 25.41 -12.95 34.14
C ALA A 146 25.95 -12.81 32.70
N VAL A 147 26.93 -13.63 32.32
CA VAL A 147 27.44 -13.69 30.94
C VAL A 147 26.34 -14.11 29.96
N ASP A 148 25.58 -15.15 30.28
CA ASP A 148 24.50 -15.65 29.43
C ASP A 148 23.40 -14.60 29.26
N SER A 149 23.03 -13.94 30.36
CA SER A 149 22.09 -12.82 30.35
C SER A 149 22.58 -11.68 29.46
N PHE A 150 23.83 -11.22 29.66
CA PHE A 150 24.43 -10.14 28.86
C PHE A 150 24.47 -10.47 27.37
N ARG A 151 24.90 -11.69 27.01
CA ARG A 151 24.93 -12.17 25.62
C ARG A 151 23.52 -12.21 25.03
N GLY A 152 22.54 -12.72 25.78
CA GLY A 152 21.14 -12.74 25.38
C GLY A 152 20.63 -11.35 25.02
N ARG A 153 20.89 -10.35 25.88
CA ARG A 153 20.47 -8.96 25.64
C ARG A 153 21.13 -8.34 24.41
N ILE A 154 22.41 -8.60 24.16
CA ILE A 154 23.07 -8.12 22.94
C ILE A 154 22.42 -8.74 21.70
N ASN A 155 22.18 -10.05 21.70
CA ASN A 155 21.52 -10.71 20.57
C ASN A 155 20.12 -10.15 20.31
N GLU A 156 19.31 -9.96 21.36
CA GLU A 156 17.98 -9.35 21.24
C GLU A 156 18.03 -7.92 20.65
N ALA A 157 19.05 -7.14 21.02
CA ALA A 157 19.26 -5.81 20.45
C ALA A 157 19.66 -5.86 18.96
N MET A 158 20.54 -6.79 18.59
CA MET A 158 20.97 -7.01 17.21
C MET A 158 19.84 -7.52 16.31
N ASP A 159 19.00 -8.42 16.82
CA ASP A 159 17.82 -8.91 16.10
C ASP A 159 16.85 -7.75 15.79
N ALA A 160 16.62 -6.87 16.77
CA ALA A 160 15.82 -5.66 16.56
C ALA A 160 16.43 -4.72 15.51
N ASN A 161 17.77 -4.58 15.48
CA ASN A 161 18.45 -3.75 14.49
C ASN A 161 18.45 -4.37 13.08
N ALA A 162 18.60 -5.70 12.98
CA ALA A 162 18.49 -6.43 11.72
C ALA A 162 17.08 -6.26 11.11
N GLU A 163 16.04 -6.36 11.95
CA GLU A 163 14.67 -6.10 11.52
C GLU A 163 14.48 -4.63 11.09
N LEU A 164 15.01 -3.65 11.84
CA LEU A 164 14.99 -2.24 11.45
C LEU A 164 15.61 -1.99 10.07
N ALA A 165 16.75 -2.64 9.79
CA ALA A 165 17.41 -2.53 8.50
C ALA A 165 16.55 -3.11 7.36
N SER A 166 15.81 -4.19 7.61
CA SER A 166 14.90 -4.78 6.62
C SER A 166 13.71 -3.87 6.26
N LEU A 167 13.22 -3.07 7.21
CA LEU A 167 12.10 -2.14 6.99
C LEU A 167 12.47 -0.93 6.12
N LYS A 168 13.75 -0.55 6.07
CA LYS A 168 14.24 0.60 5.30
C LYS A 168 14.35 0.34 3.79
N ASN A 169 14.35 -0.91 3.37
CA ASN A 169 14.38 -1.31 1.96
C ASN A 169 13.06 -2.02 1.56
N PRO A 170 11.90 -1.33 1.61
CA PRO A 170 10.70 -1.91 1.05
C PRO A 170 10.87 -2.03 -0.48
N GLU A 171 10.41 -3.14 -1.07
CA GLU A 171 10.39 -3.34 -2.53
C GLU A 171 9.59 -2.24 -3.26
N GLU A 172 8.69 -1.56 -2.54
CA GLU A 172 7.80 -0.54 -3.05
C GLU A 172 7.78 0.66 -2.09
N ASN A 173 8.04 1.87 -2.61
CA ASN A 173 7.89 3.10 -1.82
C ASN A 173 6.39 3.39 -1.63
N PRO A 174 5.85 3.32 -0.40
CA PRO A 174 4.42 3.50 -0.17
C PRO A 174 3.94 4.89 -0.62
N ASP A 175 4.77 5.94 -0.48
CA ASP A 175 4.38 7.29 -0.89
C ASP A 175 4.22 7.39 -2.41
N GLN A 176 5.12 6.75 -3.18
CA GLN A 176 5.01 6.70 -4.64
C GLN A 176 3.78 5.90 -5.07
N ALA A 177 3.58 4.71 -4.49
CA ALA A 177 2.42 3.87 -4.80
C ALA A 177 1.10 4.59 -4.50
N ARG A 178 1.06 5.41 -3.45
CA ARG A 178 -0.10 6.24 -3.13
C ARG A 178 -0.30 7.35 -4.17
N GLU A 179 0.75 8.08 -4.51
CA GLU A 179 0.69 9.17 -5.49
C GLU A 179 0.22 8.66 -6.86
N ASP A 180 0.74 7.52 -7.31
CA ASP A 180 0.34 6.89 -8.58
C ASP A 180 -1.14 6.49 -8.56
N ALA A 181 -1.63 5.94 -7.44
CA ALA A 181 -3.03 5.56 -7.28
C ALA A 181 -3.96 6.78 -7.15
N GLU A 182 -3.53 7.86 -6.48
CA GLU A 182 -4.27 9.12 -6.39
C GLU A 182 -4.39 9.80 -7.76
N LYS A 183 -3.33 9.75 -8.56
CA LYS A 183 -3.35 10.25 -9.94
C LYS A 183 -4.32 9.45 -10.81
N GLU A 184 -4.26 8.12 -10.76
CA GLU A 184 -5.21 7.27 -11.49
C GLU A 184 -6.65 7.55 -11.05
N LEU A 185 -6.89 7.68 -9.74
CA LEU A 185 -8.22 7.98 -9.22
C LEU A 185 -8.76 9.31 -9.77
N GLY A 186 -7.94 10.37 -9.81
CA GLY A 186 -8.33 11.66 -10.38
C GLY A 186 -8.72 11.60 -11.86
N GLU A 187 -8.04 10.76 -12.66
CA GLU A 187 -8.38 10.52 -14.05
C GLU A 187 -9.71 9.73 -14.19
N LEU A 188 -9.93 8.76 -13.31
CA LEU A 188 -11.13 7.91 -13.33
C LEU A 188 -12.38 8.62 -12.84
N GLU A 189 -12.29 9.49 -11.82
CA GLU A 189 -13.44 10.18 -11.22
C GLU A 189 -14.21 11.03 -12.22
N GLN A 190 -13.50 11.73 -13.11
CA GLN A 190 -14.12 12.55 -14.15
C GLN A 190 -14.94 11.68 -15.12
N LYS A 191 -14.37 10.56 -15.55
CA LYS A 191 -15.03 9.62 -16.47
C LYS A 191 -16.18 8.88 -15.79
N HIS A 192 -16.01 8.48 -14.53
CA HIS A 192 -17.02 7.84 -13.69
C HIS A 192 -18.26 8.73 -13.55
N LYS A 193 -18.07 9.99 -13.14
CA LYS A 193 -19.15 10.98 -13.02
C LYS A 193 -19.82 11.30 -14.36
N TRP A 194 -19.05 11.37 -15.45
CA TRP A 194 -19.61 11.59 -16.78
C TRP A 194 -20.51 10.42 -17.21
N LEU A 195 -20.05 9.19 -17.01
CA LEU A 195 -20.83 7.98 -17.31
C LEU A 195 -22.09 7.88 -16.45
N GLU A 196 -21.99 8.17 -15.15
CA GLU A 196 -23.13 8.17 -14.23
C GLU A 196 -24.23 9.12 -14.70
N ASN A 197 -23.87 10.38 -14.98
CA ASN A 197 -24.81 11.37 -15.50
C ASN A 197 -25.42 10.95 -16.84
N ARG A 198 -24.61 10.34 -17.71
CA ARG A 198 -25.05 9.91 -19.03
C ARG A 198 -26.04 8.75 -18.95
N ILE A 199 -25.77 7.76 -18.10
CA ILE A 199 -26.68 6.65 -17.81
C ILE A 199 -28.00 7.19 -17.26
N ASN A 200 -27.96 8.09 -16.27
CA ASN A 200 -29.18 8.66 -15.68
C ASN A 200 -30.01 9.42 -16.73
N SER A 201 -29.38 10.24 -17.57
CA SER A 201 -30.06 10.93 -18.67
C SER A 201 -30.70 9.96 -19.67
N HIS A 202 -30.00 8.87 -20.05
CA HIS A 202 -30.58 7.87 -20.96
C HIS A 202 -31.70 7.06 -20.31
N ARG A 203 -31.66 6.80 -18.99
CA ARG A 203 -32.76 6.16 -18.24
C ARG A 203 -34.01 7.04 -18.23
N GLU A 204 -33.86 8.33 -17.95
CA GLU A 204 -34.97 9.29 -17.96
C GLU A 204 -35.61 9.40 -19.36
N ALA A 205 -34.77 9.52 -20.39
CA ALA A 205 -35.25 9.58 -21.77
C ALA A 205 -35.93 8.27 -22.20
N LEU A 206 -35.38 7.12 -21.82
CA LEU A 206 -36.02 5.82 -22.08
C LEU A 206 -37.41 5.77 -21.44
N ALA A 207 -37.53 6.14 -20.17
CA ALA A 207 -38.81 6.17 -19.47
C ALA A 207 -39.82 7.12 -20.10
N HIS A 208 -39.36 8.26 -20.64
CA HIS A 208 -40.20 9.17 -21.42
C HIS A 208 -40.72 8.50 -22.70
N TRP A 209 -39.84 7.91 -23.51
CA TRP A 209 -40.24 7.29 -24.79
C TRP A 209 -41.10 6.05 -24.60
N GLU A 210 -40.85 5.26 -23.56
CA GLU A 210 -41.72 4.14 -23.18
C GLU A 210 -43.10 4.60 -22.73
N ARG A 211 -43.22 5.79 -22.11
CA ARG A 211 -44.54 6.37 -21.80
C ARG A 211 -45.25 6.84 -23.06
N VAL A 212 -44.53 7.52 -23.97
CA VAL A 212 -45.08 8.00 -25.24
C VAL A 212 -45.57 6.84 -26.11
N SER A 213 -44.85 5.71 -26.15
CA SER A 213 -45.29 4.53 -26.90
C SER A 213 -46.57 3.90 -26.35
N VAL A 214 -46.77 3.94 -25.02
CA VAL A 214 -47.99 3.44 -24.35
C VAL A 214 -49.17 4.40 -24.49
N SER A 215 -48.94 5.70 -24.63
CA SER A 215 -49.98 6.72 -24.84
C SER A 215 -50.39 6.93 -26.31
N ALA A 216 -49.72 6.24 -27.25
CA ALA A 216 -50.02 6.31 -28.68
C ALA A 216 -51.13 5.37 -29.24
N PRO A 217 -51.99 4.66 -28.48
CA PRO A 217 -53.13 3.97 -29.08
C PRO A 217 -54.34 4.92 -29.12
N GLY A 218 -54.67 5.47 -30.30
CA GLY A 218 -56.05 5.92 -30.57
C GLY A 218 -56.33 7.26 -31.26
N GLU A 219 -55.47 7.81 -32.12
CA GLU A 219 -55.92 8.86 -33.07
C GLU A 219 -56.15 8.28 -34.47
N ALA A 220 -57.08 7.33 -34.56
CA ALA A 220 -57.66 6.89 -35.83
C ALA A 220 -59.12 6.42 -35.63
N GLU A 221 -59.99 7.27 -35.09
CA GLU A 221 -61.44 7.09 -35.24
C GLU A 221 -62.12 8.40 -35.68
N VAL A 222 -62.49 8.39 -36.97
CA VAL A 222 -63.75 8.88 -37.56
C VAL A 222 -64.30 10.22 -37.04
N LYS A 223 -64.12 11.29 -37.83
CA LYS A 223 -65.10 12.37 -37.86
C LYS A 223 -66.05 12.13 -39.04
N SER A 224 -67.30 11.86 -38.67
CA SER A 224 -68.50 11.82 -39.52
C SER A 224 -68.74 13.11 -40.29
#